data_AF-A0A379GGC1-F1
#
_entry.id   AF-A0A379GGC1-F1
#
_cell.length_a   1.000
_cell.length_b   1.000
_cell.length_c   1.000
_cell.angle_alpha   90.00
_cell.angle_beta   90.00
_cell.angle_gamma   90.00
#
_symmetry.space_group_name_H-M   'P 1'
#
loop_
_entity.id
_entity.type
_entity.pdbx_description
1 polymer ?
#
loop_
_entity_poly.entity_id
_entity_poly.type
_entity_poly.pdbx_seq_one_letter_code
_entity_poly.pdbx_strand_id
1 'polypeptide(L)'
;MNILYLTFVLPLLGFLLLAFSGGRWSENVSAWIGTGAVGLSALVTLWVGIDFFAHGQETEVLTLWTWMSAGNFTIPFTLVLDGLSLTMLGVITGVGFLIHMYASWYMRGEEGYSRFFAYTNLFIASMVVLVLADNMMLMYMGWEGVGLCSYLLIGFYYNNPANGAAAMKAFIVTRIGDVFLAIGMFILFDQLGTLSFREMAVLAPEQLTAGSSIINWAMLMVLGGAVGKSAQLPLQTWLADAMAGPTPVSALIHAATMVTAGVYLVARSNALFLMAPDILELVGIVGAVTLVLAVLRL
;
A
#
# COMPACT_ATOMS: atom_id res chain seq x y z
N MET A 1 -0.45 22.20 -0.86
CA MET A 1 -0.98 22.87 0.36
C MET A 1 -0.76 22.08 1.65
N ASN A 2 -0.71 22.76 2.81
CA ASN A 2 -0.25 22.24 4.12
C ASN A 2 -1.20 21.25 4.85
N ILE A 3 -2.10 20.55 4.14
CA ILE A 3 -3.08 19.63 4.76
C ILE A 3 -2.99 18.19 4.25
N LEU A 4 -2.09 17.90 3.31
CA LEU A 4 -1.94 16.57 2.72
C LEU A 4 -1.73 15.47 3.78
N TYR A 5 -1.02 15.78 4.87
CA TYR A 5 -0.81 14.83 5.97
C TYR A 5 -2.12 14.40 6.66
N LEU A 6 -3.20 15.19 6.60
CA LEU A 6 -4.48 14.83 7.20
C LEU A 6 -5.09 13.58 6.54
N THR A 7 -4.72 13.28 5.29
CA THR A 7 -5.20 12.08 4.58
C THR A 7 -4.78 10.77 5.26
N PHE A 8 -3.61 10.72 5.91
CA PHE A 8 -3.23 9.54 6.70
C PHE A 8 -3.46 9.74 8.20
N VAL A 9 -3.34 10.97 8.71
CA VAL A 9 -3.53 11.25 10.14
C VAL A 9 -4.98 11.01 10.58
N LEU A 10 -5.98 11.36 9.77
CA LEU A 10 -7.39 11.16 10.14
C LEU A 10 -7.72 9.66 10.30
N PRO A 11 -7.44 8.77 9.34
CA PRO A 11 -7.59 7.32 9.55
C PRO A 11 -6.75 6.80 10.71
N LEU A 12 -5.50 7.29 10.89
CA LEU A 12 -4.64 6.86 12.00
C LEU A 12 -5.22 7.22 13.37
N LEU A 13 -5.77 8.43 13.52
CA LEU A 13 -6.47 8.85 14.75
C LEU A 13 -7.71 8.00 14.98
N GLY A 14 -8.49 7.71 13.94
CA GLY A 14 -9.62 6.80 14.04
C GLY A 14 -9.21 5.40 14.50
N PHE A 15 -8.11 4.86 13.97
CA PHE A 15 -7.51 3.60 14.44
C PHE A 15 -7.17 3.67 15.94
N LEU A 16 -6.43 4.69 16.38
CA LEU A 16 -6.00 4.81 17.77
C LEU A 16 -7.20 4.90 18.72
N LEU A 17 -8.19 5.73 18.39
CA LEU A 17 -9.42 5.87 19.19
C LEU A 17 -10.17 4.54 19.32
N LEU A 18 -10.35 3.82 18.21
CA LEU A 18 -11.07 2.56 18.20
C LEU A 18 -10.29 1.42 18.87
N ALA A 19 -8.97 1.35 18.67
CA ALA A 19 -8.11 0.37 19.31
C ALA A 19 -8.07 0.55 20.83
N PHE A 20 -7.92 1.78 21.33
CA PHE A 20 -7.92 2.07 22.76
C PHE A 20 -9.31 2.01 23.40
N SER A 21 -10.40 2.03 22.62
CA SER A 21 -11.75 1.83 23.15
C SER A 21 -11.94 0.45 23.79
N GLY A 22 -11.15 -0.56 23.37
CA GLY A 22 -11.20 -1.92 23.92
C GLY A 22 -12.59 -2.57 23.83
N GLY A 23 -13.42 -2.20 22.85
CA GLY A 23 -14.77 -2.72 22.70
C GLY A 23 -15.83 -2.10 23.62
N ARG A 24 -15.48 -1.04 24.38
CA ARG A 24 -16.41 -0.38 25.31
C ARG A 24 -17.42 0.54 24.65
N TRP A 25 -17.19 0.91 23.40
CA TRP A 25 -18.08 1.81 22.66
C TRP A 25 -19.17 1.04 21.92
N SER A 26 -20.33 1.65 21.78
CA SER A 26 -21.43 1.08 20.99
C SER A 26 -21.04 0.96 19.52
N GLU A 27 -21.71 0.06 18.79
CA GLU A 27 -21.52 -0.12 17.35
C GLU A 27 -21.70 1.19 16.59
N ASN A 28 -22.73 1.99 16.93
CA ASN A 28 -22.98 3.27 16.27
C ASN A 28 -21.82 4.25 16.46
N VAL A 29 -21.28 4.38 17.68
CA VAL A 29 -20.14 5.28 17.94
C VAL A 29 -18.89 4.79 17.19
N SER A 30 -18.64 3.48 17.24
CA SER A 30 -17.51 2.87 16.55
C SER A 30 -17.60 3.06 15.02
N ALA A 31 -18.80 2.92 14.45
CA ALA A 31 -19.09 3.16 13.05
C ALA A 31 -18.87 4.62 12.65
N TRP A 32 -19.38 5.56 13.45
CA TRP A 32 -19.20 6.99 13.20
C TRP A 32 -17.73 7.40 13.21
N ILE A 33 -16.93 6.86 14.14
CA ILE A 33 -15.50 7.17 14.22
C ILE A 33 -14.73 6.48 13.08
N GLY A 34 -15.00 5.20 12.83
CA GLY A 34 -14.38 4.43 11.77
C GLY A 34 -14.63 5.04 10.39
N THR A 35 -15.90 5.04 9.98
CA THR A 35 -16.34 5.57 8.68
C THR A 35 -16.14 7.08 8.57
N GLY A 36 -16.34 7.84 9.65
CA GLY A 36 -16.15 9.29 9.65
C GLY A 36 -14.69 9.71 9.45
N ALA A 37 -13.73 9.01 10.06
CA ALA A 37 -12.31 9.29 9.86
C ALA A 37 -11.90 9.12 8.38
N VAL A 38 -12.32 8.03 7.75
CA VAL A 38 -12.04 7.77 6.31
C VAL A 38 -12.83 8.73 5.42
N GLY A 39 -14.07 9.08 5.78
CA GLY A 39 -14.88 10.06 5.06
C GLY A 39 -14.26 11.45 5.06
N LEU A 40 -13.75 11.91 6.21
CA LEU A 40 -13.02 13.17 6.30
C LEU A 40 -11.72 13.12 5.47
N SER A 41 -11.01 11.99 5.46
CA SER A 41 -9.85 11.79 4.59
C SER A 41 -10.22 11.86 3.09
N ALA A 42 -11.37 11.33 2.69
CA ALA A 42 -11.86 11.44 1.32
C ALA A 42 -12.22 12.88 0.95
N LEU A 43 -12.81 13.64 1.88
CA LEU A 43 -13.06 15.07 1.68
C LEU A 43 -11.76 15.89 1.55
N VAL A 44 -10.75 15.60 2.37
CA VAL A 44 -9.41 16.21 2.24
C VAL A 44 -8.79 15.85 0.89
N THR A 45 -8.91 14.59 0.46
CA THR A 45 -8.42 14.13 -0.85
C THR A 45 -9.10 14.87 -2.00
N LEU A 46 -10.43 15.03 -1.95
CA LEU A 46 -11.16 15.81 -2.95
C LEU A 46 -10.70 17.27 -2.97
N TRP A 47 -10.52 17.88 -1.80
CA TRP A 47 -10.05 19.26 -1.70
C TRP A 47 -8.66 19.44 -2.28
N VAL A 48 -7.71 18.58 -1.88
CA VAL A 48 -6.34 18.57 -2.40
C VAL A 48 -6.32 18.27 -3.91
N GLY A 49 -7.21 17.43 -4.41
CA GLY A 49 -7.36 17.16 -5.84
C GLY A 49 -7.85 18.38 -6.63
N ILE A 50 -8.88 19.08 -6.12
CA ILE A 50 -9.37 20.33 -6.73
C ILE A 50 -8.24 21.37 -6.78
N ASP A 51 -7.49 21.50 -5.68
CA ASP A 51 -6.35 22.42 -5.57
C ASP A 51 -5.23 22.09 -6.57
N PHE A 52 -4.88 20.80 -6.70
CA PHE A 52 -3.90 20.30 -7.66
C PHE A 52 -4.27 20.67 -9.10
N PHE A 53 -5.55 20.51 -9.49
CA PHE A 53 -6.00 20.90 -10.82
C PHE A 53 -6.09 22.42 -11.02
N ALA A 54 -6.43 23.17 -9.97
CA ALA A 54 -6.50 24.63 -10.01
C ALA A 54 -5.12 25.28 -10.16
N HIS A 55 -4.07 24.67 -9.60
CA HIS A 55 -2.68 25.15 -9.65
C HIS A 55 -1.85 24.49 -10.76
N GLY A 56 -2.47 24.12 -11.88
CA GLY A 56 -1.75 23.69 -13.08
C GLY A 56 -1.11 22.31 -13.00
N GLN A 57 -1.54 21.44 -12.08
CA GLN A 57 -1.07 20.06 -11.93
C GLN A 57 0.42 19.94 -11.55
N GLU A 58 0.95 20.95 -10.85
CA GLU A 58 2.31 20.91 -10.33
C GLU A 58 2.45 19.87 -9.21
N THR A 59 3.58 19.15 -9.19
CA THR A 59 3.84 18.14 -8.16
C THR A 59 4.05 18.81 -6.80
N GLU A 60 3.20 18.51 -5.83
CA GLU A 60 3.36 19.00 -4.47
C GLU A 60 4.31 18.09 -3.68
N VAL A 61 5.25 18.70 -2.97
CA VAL A 61 6.19 18.00 -2.09
C VAL A 61 6.07 18.60 -0.69
N LEU A 62 5.75 17.76 0.29
CA LEU A 62 5.58 18.15 1.68
C LEU A 62 6.50 17.31 2.57
N THR A 63 7.63 17.89 2.98
CA THR A 63 8.52 17.27 3.96
C THR A 63 8.03 17.56 5.37
N LEU A 64 7.69 16.52 6.13
CA LEU A 64 7.19 16.66 7.50
C LEU A 64 8.32 16.75 8.52
N TRP A 65 9.26 15.80 8.47
CA TRP A 65 10.46 15.76 9.31
C TRP A 65 11.51 14.82 8.70
N THR A 66 12.72 14.77 9.27
CA THR A 66 13.73 13.77 8.91
C THR A 66 13.51 12.50 9.73
N TRP A 67 13.15 11.39 9.08
CA TRP A 67 12.83 10.14 9.77
C TRP A 67 14.07 9.45 10.34
N MET A 68 15.13 9.33 9.53
CA MET A 68 16.40 8.72 9.94
C MET A 68 17.57 9.48 9.34
N SER A 69 18.65 9.61 10.11
CA SER A 69 19.92 10.18 9.63
C SER A 69 21.09 9.44 10.28
N ALA A 70 21.97 8.87 9.46
CA ALA A 70 23.16 8.14 9.88
C ALA A 70 24.28 8.30 8.84
N GLY A 71 25.27 9.16 9.13
CA GLY A 71 26.35 9.47 8.18
C GLY A 71 25.78 10.07 6.88
N ASN A 72 26.06 9.43 5.74
CA ASN A 72 25.53 9.85 4.44
C ASN A 72 24.11 9.33 4.15
N PHE A 73 23.54 8.48 5.02
CA PHE A 73 22.19 7.96 4.86
C PHE A 73 21.19 8.90 5.53
N THR A 74 20.41 9.64 4.75
CA THR A 74 19.33 10.49 5.26
C THR A 74 18.02 10.12 4.58
N ILE A 75 17.02 9.74 5.37
CA ILE A 75 15.67 9.40 4.90
C ILE A 75 14.68 10.42 5.46
N PRO A 76 14.14 11.33 4.64
CA PRO A 76 13.09 12.24 5.06
C PRO A 76 11.72 11.55 5.07
N PHE A 77 10.84 12.00 5.97
CA PHE A 77 9.41 11.71 5.91
C PHE A 77 8.76 12.76 5.00
N THR A 78 8.80 12.52 3.70
CA THR A 78 8.28 13.43 2.68
C THR A 78 7.11 12.79 1.96
N LEU A 79 6.02 13.56 1.86
CA LEU A 79 4.82 13.22 1.11
C LEU A 79 4.86 13.90 -0.26
N VAL A 80 4.61 13.14 -1.32
CA VAL A 80 4.58 13.63 -2.70
C VAL A 80 3.21 13.38 -3.32
N LEU A 81 2.61 14.45 -3.83
CA LEU A 81 1.38 14.42 -4.58
C LEU A 81 1.64 14.83 -6.03
N ASP A 82 1.49 13.88 -6.94
CA ASP A 82 1.40 14.09 -8.38
C ASP A 82 0.16 13.39 -8.93
N GLY A 83 -0.03 13.39 -10.25
CA GLY A 83 -1.19 12.76 -10.88
C GLY A 83 -1.36 11.28 -10.56
N LEU A 84 -0.25 10.53 -10.43
CA LEU A 84 -0.30 9.10 -10.08
C LEU A 84 -0.69 8.90 -8.61
N SER A 85 -0.07 9.66 -7.69
CA SER A 85 -0.43 9.64 -6.26
C SER A 85 -1.88 10.07 -6.05
N LEU A 86 -2.34 11.13 -6.72
CA LEU A 86 -3.70 11.65 -6.59
C LEU A 86 -4.74 10.62 -7.07
N THR A 87 -4.48 9.95 -8.19
CA THR A 87 -5.35 8.88 -8.70
C THR A 87 -5.50 7.78 -7.66
N MET A 88 -4.39 7.29 -7.12
CA MET A 88 -4.41 6.23 -6.11
C MET A 88 -5.03 6.69 -4.79
N LEU A 89 -4.72 7.90 -4.33
CA LEU A 89 -5.27 8.49 -3.12
C LEU A 89 -6.80 8.62 -3.22
N GLY A 90 -7.31 9.03 -4.38
CA GLY A 90 -8.74 9.08 -4.70
C GLY A 90 -9.40 7.71 -4.63
N VAL A 91 -8.77 6.68 -5.21
CA VAL A 91 -9.26 5.29 -5.10
C VAL A 91 -9.27 4.81 -3.65
N ILE A 92 -8.17 4.99 -2.93
CA ILE A 92 -8.01 4.49 -1.56
C ILE A 92 -9.02 5.13 -0.61
N THR A 93 -9.12 6.46 -0.62
CA THR A 93 -10.01 7.17 0.30
C THR A 93 -11.47 7.14 -0.14
N GLY A 94 -11.74 7.25 -1.46
CA GLY A 94 -13.10 7.24 -2.01
C GLY A 94 -13.74 5.87 -1.96
N VAL A 95 -13.14 4.86 -2.60
CA VAL A 95 -13.65 3.48 -2.55
C VAL A 95 -13.55 2.94 -1.12
N GLY A 96 -12.48 3.27 -0.39
CA GLY A 96 -12.34 2.91 1.02
C GLY A 96 -13.48 3.45 1.88
N PHE A 97 -13.90 4.71 1.68
CA PHE A 97 -15.04 5.27 2.40
C PHE A 97 -16.35 4.53 2.09
N LEU A 98 -16.63 4.22 0.82
CA LEU A 98 -17.82 3.45 0.43
C LEU A 98 -17.81 2.05 1.07
N ILE A 99 -16.64 1.41 1.13
CA ILE A 99 -16.48 0.12 1.80
C ILE A 99 -16.71 0.26 3.31
N HIS A 100 -16.26 1.33 3.95
CA HIS A 100 -16.51 1.58 5.38
C HIS A 100 -18.00 1.81 5.66
N MET A 101 -18.69 2.55 4.79
CA MET A 101 -20.15 2.71 4.88
C MET A 101 -20.85 1.35 4.76
N TYR A 102 -20.50 0.54 3.77
CA TYR A 102 -21.05 -0.81 3.61
C TYR A 102 -20.76 -1.70 4.83
N ALA A 103 -19.51 -1.70 5.30
CA ALA A 103 -19.07 -2.46 6.46
C ALA A 103 -19.82 -2.07 7.74
N SER A 104 -20.20 -0.79 7.89
CA SER A 104 -20.92 -0.30 9.06
C SER A 104 -22.29 -0.94 9.24
N TRP A 105 -22.93 -1.31 8.13
CA TRP A 105 -24.16 -2.09 8.12
C TRP A 105 -23.86 -3.60 8.20
N TYR A 106 -22.91 -4.09 7.40
CA TYR A 106 -22.61 -5.52 7.28
C TYR A 106 -22.14 -6.15 8.60
N MET A 107 -21.30 -5.44 9.37
CA MET A 107 -20.70 -5.98 10.60
C MET A 107 -21.62 -5.86 11.83
N ARG A 108 -22.85 -5.36 11.71
CA ARG A 108 -23.72 -5.17 12.89
C ARG A 108 -24.02 -6.51 13.58
N GLY A 109 -23.90 -6.54 14.91
CA GLY A 109 -24.09 -7.75 15.70
C GLY A 109 -22.90 -8.71 15.70
N GLU A 110 -21.81 -8.41 14.98
CA GLU A 110 -20.59 -9.21 14.99
C GLU A 110 -19.70 -8.89 16.20
N GLU A 111 -19.04 -9.92 16.73
CA GLU A 111 -18.06 -9.74 17.80
C GLU A 111 -16.84 -8.94 17.31
N GLY A 112 -16.42 -7.97 18.10
CA GLY A 112 -15.25 -7.15 17.77
C GLY A 112 -15.50 -6.07 16.73
N TYR A 113 -16.72 -5.50 16.68
CA TYR A 113 -17.09 -4.38 15.80
C TYR A 113 -16.08 -3.21 15.81
N SER A 114 -15.66 -2.73 16.98
CA SER A 114 -14.68 -1.65 17.09
C SER A 114 -13.29 -2.07 16.59
N ARG A 115 -12.90 -3.32 16.82
CA ARG A 115 -11.63 -3.90 16.36
C ARG A 115 -11.59 -3.98 14.83
N PHE A 116 -12.71 -4.35 14.20
CA PHE A 116 -12.82 -4.35 12.74
C PHE A 116 -12.50 -2.97 12.17
N PHE A 117 -13.20 -1.92 12.65
CA PHE A 117 -12.99 -0.56 12.18
C PHE A 117 -11.62 0.01 12.55
N ALA A 118 -11.03 -0.42 13.67
CA ALA A 118 -9.65 -0.06 14.00
C ALA A 118 -8.70 -0.59 12.90
N TYR A 119 -8.79 -1.87 12.59
CA TYR A 119 -7.92 -2.51 11.59
C TYR A 119 -8.12 -1.92 10.18
N THR A 120 -9.35 -1.65 9.76
CA THR A 120 -9.60 -1.03 8.45
C THR A 120 -9.09 0.41 8.38
N ASN A 121 -9.20 1.18 9.45
CA ASN A 121 -8.65 2.53 9.52
C ASN A 121 -7.10 2.53 9.45
N LEU A 122 -6.45 1.61 10.15
CA LEU A 122 -4.99 1.44 10.05
C LEU A 122 -4.57 1.00 8.65
N PHE A 123 -5.38 0.15 8.01
CA PHE A 123 -5.18 -0.27 6.63
C PHE A 123 -5.18 0.94 5.69
N ILE A 124 -6.20 1.80 5.77
CA ILE A 124 -6.28 3.03 4.96
C ILE A 124 -5.08 3.95 5.25
N ALA A 125 -4.76 4.20 6.52
CA ALA A 125 -3.60 5.02 6.90
C ALA A 125 -2.30 4.51 6.26
N SER A 126 -2.05 3.20 6.35
CA SER A 126 -0.86 2.56 5.81
C SER A 126 -0.79 2.67 4.29
N MET A 127 -1.93 2.45 3.61
CA MET A 127 -2.00 2.56 2.16
C MET A 127 -1.84 4.00 1.66
N VAL A 128 -2.37 4.99 2.40
CA VAL A 128 -2.15 6.41 2.08
C VAL A 128 -0.68 6.78 2.23
N VAL A 129 0.00 6.35 3.30
CA VAL A 129 1.45 6.55 3.47
C VAL A 129 2.23 5.90 2.32
N LEU A 130 1.86 4.68 1.93
CA LEU A 130 2.50 3.95 0.84
C LEU A 130 2.45 4.75 -0.47
N VAL A 131 1.29 5.29 -0.84
CA VAL A 131 1.15 6.00 -2.11
C VAL A 131 1.71 7.41 -2.07
N LEU A 132 1.76 8.06 -0.92
CA LEU A 132 2.34 9.40 -0.81
C LEU A 132 3.85 9.39 -0.59
N ALA A 133 4.48 8.22 -0.43
CA ALA A 133 5.91 8.14 -0.11
C ALA A 133 6.82 8.71 -1.23
N ASP A 134 7.70 9.65 -0.86
CA ASP A 134 8.76 10.17 -1.75
C ASP A 134 9.89 9.15 -2.01
N ASN A 135 10.13 8.25 -1.06
CA ASN A 135 11.24 7.32 -1.08
C ASN A 135 10.80 5.89 -0.77
N MET A 136 11.57 4.92 -1.25
CA MET A 136 11.25 3.49 -1.11
C MET A 136 11.19 3.06 0.35
N MET A 137 11.93 3.69 1.27
CA MET A 137 11.93 3.33 2.68
C MET A 137 10.62 3.71 3.38
N LEU A 138 10.12 4.92 3.13
CA LEU A 138 8.80 5.35 3.60
C LEU A 138 7.69 4.53 2.94
N MET A 139 7.83 4.21 1.66
CA MET A 139 6.90 3.31 0.97
C MET A 139 6.91 1.92 1.64
N TYR A 140 8.08 1.40 1.99
CA TYR A 140 8.24 0.11 2.69
C TYR A 140 7.55 0.09 4.06
N MET A 141 7.55 1.21 4.79
CA MET A 141 6.76 1.36 6.02
C MET A 141 5.26 1.18 5.76
N GLY A 142 4.71 1.85 4.74
CA GLY A 142 3.31 1.67 4.34
C GLY A 142 3.02 0.25 3.85
N TRP A 143 3.97 -0.34 3.12
CA TRP A 143 3.91 -1.69 2.56
C TRP A 143 3.81 -2.79 3.62
N GLU A 144 4.64 -2.68 4.66
CA GLU A 144 4.60 -3.53 5.86
C GLU A 144 3.29 -3.32 6.63
N GLY A 145 2.86 -2.07 6.80
CA GLY A 145 1.60 -1.72 7.45
C GLY A 145 0.38 -2.36 6.76
N VAL A 146 0.33 -2.30 5.43
CA VAL A 146 -0.70 -2.98 4.62
C VAL A 146 -0.66 -4.50 4.82
N GLY A 147 0.53 -5.11 4.88
CA GLY A 147 0.69 -6.56 5.13
C GLY A 147 0.24 -7.00 6.52
N LEU A 148 0.56 -6.20 7.54
CA LEU A 148 0.09 -6.43 8.90
C LEU A 148 -1.44 -6.32 8.98
N CYS A 149 -2.01 -5.27 8.40
CA CYS A 149 -3.47 -5.07 8.43
C CYS A 149 -4.20 -6.16 7.66
N SER A 150 -3.67 -6.63 6.52
CA SER A 150 -4.26 -7.76 5.79
C SER A 150 -4.25 -9.04 6.61
N TYR A 151 -3.14 -9.33 7.32
CA TYR A 151 -3.07 -10.49 8.21
C TYR A 151 -4.16 -10.43 9.31
N LEU A 152 -4.29 -9.28 9.97
CA LEU A 152 -5.27 -9.07 11.05
C LEU A 152 -6.72 -9.17 10.56
N LEU A 153 -6.99 -8.68 9.34
CA LEU A 153 -8.33 -8.67 8.75
C LEU A 153 -8.74 -10.01 8.14
N ILE A 154 -7.82 -10.74 7.48
CA ILE A 154 -8.09 -12.10 7.00
C ILE A 154 -8.34 -13.03 8.20
N GLY A 155 -7.52 -12.89 9.24
CA GLY A 155 -7.66 -13.66 10.49
C GLY A 155 -8.70 -13.12 11.46
N PHE A 156 -9.61 -12.23 11.03
CA PHE A 156 -10.54 -11.55 11.93
C PHE A 156 -11.43 -12.51 12.72
N TYR A 157 -11.90 -13.57 12.08
CA TYR A 157 -12.64 -14.66 12.71
C TYR A 157 -11.70 -15.73 13.27
N TYR A 158 -10.88 -15.30 14.24
CA TYR A 158 -9.77 -16.07 14.83
C TYR A 158 -10.19 -17.36 15.55
N ASN A 159 -11.47 -17.51 15.92
CA ASN A 159 -12.01 -18.72 16.55
C ASN A 159 -11.98 -19.94 15.62
N ASN A 160 -11.95 -19.74 14.30
CA ASN A 160 -11.81 -20.81 13.32
C ASN A 160 -10.33 -21.00 12.96
N PRO A 161 -9.70 -22.15 13.27
CA PRO A 161 -8.30 -22.41 12.95
C PRO A 161 -7.97 -22.28 11.46
N ALA A 162 -8.92 -22.59 10.57
CA ALA A 162 -8.73 -22.46 9.12
C ALA A 162 -8.52 -21.00 8.70
N ASN A 163 -9.23 -20.07 9.33
CA ASN A 163 -9.10 -18.63 9.05
C ASN A 163 -7.74 -18.10 9.54
N GLY A 164 -7.27 -18.59 10.69
CA GLY A 164 -5.92 -18.29 11.19
C GLY A 164 -4.83 -18.82 10.25
N ALA A 165 -4.98 -20.03 9.73
CA ALA A 165 -4.05 -20.62 8.77
C ALA A 165 -4.03 -19.84 7.44
N ALA A 166 -5.19 -19.41 6.94
CA ALA A 166 -5.30 -18.56 5.75
C ALA A 166 -4.59 -17.22 5.93
N ALA A 167 -4.81 -16.55 7.07
CA ALA A 167 -4.12 -15.31 7.42
C ALA A 167 -2.61 -15.50 7.46
N MET A 168 -2.13 -16.56 8.13
CA MET A 168 -0.71 -16.88 8.22
C MET A 168 -0.08 -17.14 6.84
N LYS A 169 -0.76 -17.91 5.98
CA LYS A 169 -0.30 -18.15 4.61
C LYS A 169 -0.18 -16.83 3.84
N ALA A 170 -1.18 -15.96 3.90
CA ALA A 170 -1.13 -14.64 3.28
C ALA A 170 0.06 -13.82 3.79
N PHE A 171 0.24 -13.76 5.11
CA PHE A 171 1.34 -13.03 5.70
C PHE A 171 2.70 -13.56 5.24
N ILE A 172 2.94 -14.88 5.31
CA ILE A 172 4.21 -15.51 4.92
C ILE A 172 4.52 -15.26 3.44
N VAL A 173 3.56 -15.50 2.54
CA VAL A 173 3.80 -15.35 1.10
C VAL A 173 4.08 -13.88 0.75
N THR A 174 3.35 -12.95 1.36
CA THR A 174 3.63 -11.52 1.15
C THR A 174 4.98 -11.12 1.73
N ARG A 175 5.36 -11.69 2.88
CA ARG A 175 6.64 -11.42 3.53
C ARG A 175 7.83 -11.89 2.72
N ILE A 176 7.70 -13.01 2.00
CA ILE A 176 8.71 -13.45 1.03
C ILE A 176 8.88 -12.40 -0.08
N GLY A 177 7.77 -11.85 -0.60
CA GLY A 177 7.80 -10.70 -1.51
C GLY A 177 8.52 -9.49 -0.91
N ASP A 178 8.20 -9.15 0.34
CA ASP A 178 8.78 -8.01 1.05
C ASP A 178 10.31 -8.15 1.20
N VAL A 179 10.82 -9.38 1.40
CA VAL A 179 12.26 -9.67 1.41
C VAL A 179 12.90 -9.38 0.05
N PHE A 180 12.26 -9.77 -1.06
CA PHE A 180 12.76 -9.41 -2.39
C PHE A 180 12.80 -7.89 -2.59
N LEU A 181 11.75 -7.18 -2.18
CA LEU A 181 11.74 -5.71 -2.24
C LEU A 181 12.89 -5.11 -1.44
N ALA A 182 13.14 -5.59 -0.22
CA ALA A 182 14.23 -5.12 0.62
C ALA A 182 15.61 -5.34 -0.03
N ILE A 183 15.83 -6.51 -0.66
CA ILE A 183 17.07 -6.77 -1.42
C ILE A 183 17.22 -5.78 -2.58
N GLY A 184 16.15 -5.52 -3.33
CA GLY A 184 16.16 -4.53 -4.40
C GLY A 184 16.52 -3.13 -3.91
N MET A 185 15.96 -2.72 -2.76
CA MET A 185 16.29 -1.45 -2.11
C MET A 185 17.76 -1.39 -1.69
N PHE A 186 18.33 -2.45 -1.14
CA PHE A 186 19.75 -2.46 -0.76
C PHE A 186 20.67 -2.31 -1.97
N ILE A 187 20.36 -2.99 -3.08
CA ILE A 187 21.14 -2.85 -4.33
C ILE A 187 21.04 -1.41 -4.84
N LEU A 188 19.84 -0.83 -4.91
CA LEU A 188 19.66 0.54 -5.39
C LEU A 188 20.39 1.55 -4.51
N PHE A 189 20.32 1.38 -3.19
CA PHE A 189 21.00 2.27 -2.26
C PHE A 189 22.53 2.16 -2.35
N ASP A 190 23.08 0.94 -2.47
CA ASP A 190 24.52 0.72 -2.65
C ASP A 190 25.07 1.41 -3.91
N GLN A 191 24.28 1.40 -4.99
CA GLN A 191 24.70 1.94 -6.27
C GLN A 191 24.48 3.45 -6.41
N LEU A 192 23.36 3.96 -5.89
CA LEU A 192 22.92 5.35 -6.12
C LEU A 192 23.07 6.24 -4.89
N GLY A 193 23.27 5.67 -3.70
CA GLY A 193 23.37 6.41 -2.43
C GLY A 193 22.07 7.05 -1.95
N THR A 194 20.95 6.78 -2.62
CA THR A 194 19.62 7.34 -2.30
C THR A 194 18.52 6.32 -2.57
N LEU A 195 17.38 6.51 -1.90
CA LEU A 195 16.15 5.76 -2.11
C LEU A 195 14.97 6.65 -2.53
N SER A 196 15.22 7.94 -2.82
CA SER A 196 14.20 8.84 -3.35
C SER A 196 13.89 8.48 -4.80
N PHE A 197 12.61 8.33 -5.14
CA PHE A 197 12.21 7.95 -6.51
C PHE A 197 12.67 8.98 -7.54
N ARG A 198 12.63 10.27 -7.19
CA ARG A 198 13.00 11.37 -8.08
C ARG A 198 14.50 11.42 -8.32
N GLU A 199 15.29 11.29 -7.27
CA GLU A 199 16.76 11.29 -7.39
C GLU A 199 17.25 10.05 -8.13
N MET A 200 16.71 8.87 -7.82
CA MET A 200 17.06 7.63 -8.53
C MET A 200 16.74 7.73 -10.03
N ALA A 201 15.64 8.38 -10.42
CA ALA A 201 15.29 8.57 -11.82
C ALA A 201 16.31 9.43 -12.60
N VAL A 202 17.07 10.29 -11.93
CA VAL A 202 18.11 11.14 -12.52
C VAL A 202 19.48 10.47 -12.43
N LEU A 203 19.85 9.94 -11.26
CA LEU A 203 21.16 9.36 -11.01
C LEU A 203 21.36 8.01 -11.70
N ALA A 204 20.31 7.19 -11.83
CA ALA A 204 20.45 5.87 -12.42
C ALA A 204 20.96 5.93 -13.88
N PRO A 205 20.37 6.73 -14.79
CA PRO A 205 20.91 6.88 -16.16
C PRO A 205 22.35 7.42 -16.24
N GLU A 206 22.78 8.20 -15.25
CA GLU A 206 24.14 8.77 -15.21
C GLU A 206 25.18 7.77 -14.69
N GLN A 207 24.81 6.92 -13.74
CA GLN A 207 25.73 6.04 -13.02
C GLN A 207 25.67 4.58 -13.49
N LEU A 208 24.54 4.15 -14.06
CA LEU A 208 24.30 2.77 -14.48
C LEU A 208 24.00 2.72 -15.97
N THR A 209 24.58 1.73 -16.66
CA THR A 209 24.21 1.44 -18.05
C THR A 209 22.88 0.68 -18.08
N ALA A 210 21.96 1.10 -18.96
CA ALA A 210 20.72 0.37 -19.21
C ALA A 210 21.02 -1.07 -19.67
N GLY A 211 20.27 -2.04 -19.14
CA GLY A 211 20.47 -3.47 -19.37
C GLY A 211 21.67 -4.07 -18.65
N SER A 212 22.37 -3.30 -17.80
CA SER A 212 23.45 -3.85 -16.97
C SER A 212 22.91 -4.91 -15.99
N SER A 213 23.76 -5.86 -15.61
CA SER A 213 23.36 -6.93 -14.70
C SER A 213 22.85 -6.39 -13.35
N ILE A 214 23.43 -5.28 -12.86
CA ILE A 214 23.08 -4.68 -11.57
C ILE A 214 21.65 -4.12 -11.60
N ILE A 215 21.30 -3.32 -12.62
CA ILE A 215 19.93 -2.78 -12.71
C ILE A 215 18.90 -3.89 -12.95
N ASN A 216 19.24 -4.91 -13.75
CA ASN A 216 18.39 -6.08 -13.94
C ASN A 216 18.14 -6.83 -12.63
N TRP A 217 19.15 -7.06 -11.80
CA TRP A 217 18.98 -7.67 -10.48
C TRP A 217 18.15 -6.79 -9.53
N ALA A 218 18.45 -5.49 -9.46
CA ALA A 218 17.69 -4.55 -8.64
C ALA A 218 16.19 -4.59 -9.00
N MET A 219 15.87 -4.45 -10.29
CA MET A 219 14.49 -4.41 -10.76
C MET A 219 13.80 -5.76 -10.68
N LEU A 220 14.51 -6.88 -10.83
CA LEU A 220 13.96 -8.22 -10.61
C LEU A 220 13.54 -8.41 -9.15
N MET A 221 14.35 -7.91 -8.21
CA MET A 221 14.07 -7.98 -6.77
C MET A 221 12.89 -7.07 -6.39
N VAL A 222 12.83 -5.85 -6.94
CA VAL A 222 11.67 -4.96 -6.80
C VAL A 222 10.40 -5.60 -7.38
N LEU A 223 10.51 -6.27 -8.53
CA LEU A 223 9.42 -7.04 -9.14
C LEU A 223 8.96 -8.19 -8.23
N GLY A 224 9.88 -8.90 -7.56
CA GLY A 224 9.54 -9.94 -6.58
C GLY A 224 8.63 -9.41 -5.45
N GLY A 225 8.90 -8.19 -4.98
CA GLY A 225 8.01 -7.46 -4.07
C GLY A 225 6.62 -7.23 -4.66
N ALA A 226 6.56 -6.61 -5.84
CA ALA A 226 5.31 -6.33 -6.53
C ALA A 226 4.48 -7.60 -6.78
N VAL A 227 5.11 -8.69 -7.22
CA VAL A 227 4.50 -10.00 -7.45
C VAL A 227 3.88 -10.56 -6.15
N GLY A 228 4.57 -10.41 -5.01
CA GLY A 228 4.07 -10.86 -3.71
C GLY A 228 2.79 -10.14 -3.27
N LYS A 229 2.77 -8.81 -3.28
CA LYS A 229 1.59 -8.02 -2.86
C LYS A 229 0.44 -8.04 -3.88
N SER A 230 0.76 -8.09 -5.17
CA SER A 230 -0.23 -8.14 -6.26
C SER A 230 -0.74 -9.55 -6.57
N ALA A 231 -0.35 -10.54 -5.76
CA ALA A 231 -0.72 -11.95 -5.95
C ALA A 231 -0.52 -12.43 -7.39
N GLN A 232 0.64 -12.11 -7.96
CA GLN A 232 1.01 -12.57 -9.30
C GLN A 232 1.79 -13.88 -9.21
N LEU A 233 1.90 -14.61 -10.32
CA LEU A 233 2.72 -15.83 -10.38
C LEU A 233 4.19 -15.51 -10.06
N PRO A 234 4.88 -16.31 -9.20
CA PRO A 234 4.45 -17.55 -8.54
C PRO A 234 3.94 -17.39 -7.10
N LEU A 235 3.71 -16.15 -6.64
CA LEU A 235 3.28 -15.84 -5.27
C LEU A 235 1.76 -15.60 -5.16
N GLN A 236 0.96 -16.03 -6.13
CA GLN A 236 -0.50 -15.84 -6.18
C GLN A 236 -1.28 -16.67 -5.18
N THR A 237 -0.66 -17.70 -4.60
CA THR A 237 -1.35 -18.79 -3.90
C THR A 237 -2.08 -18.37 -2.62
N TRP A 238 -1.78 -17.20 -2.06
CA TRP A 238 -2.45 -16.70 -0.86
C TRP A 238 -3.80 -16.04 -1.13
N LEU A 239 -4.05 -15.58 -2.36
CA LEU A 239 -5.19 -14.75 -2.68
C LEU A 239 -6.54 -15.47 -2.52
N ALA A 240 -6.60 -16.74 -2.92
CA ALA A 240 -7.84 -17.53 -2.82
C ALA A 240 -8.24 -17.77 -1.36
N ASP A 241 -7.26 -18.08 -0.50
CA ASP A 241 -7.51 -18.36 0.91
C ASP A 241 -7.81 -17.07 1.71
N ALA A 242 -7.37 -15.91 1.22
CA ALA A 242 -7.66 -14.61 1.83
C ALA A 242 -9.15 -14.28 1.90
N MET A 243 -9.99 -14.97 1.10
CA MET A 243 -11.45 -14.87 1.15
C MET A 243 -12.08 -15.42 2.45
N ALA A 244 -11.27 -15.95 3.38
CA ALA A 244 -11.69 -16.30 4.73
C ALA A 244 -12.10 -15.08 5.60
N GLY A 245 -11.66 -13.87 5.22
CA GLY A 245 -12.03 -12.63 5.91
C GLY A 245 -13.49 -12.19 5.65
N PRO A 246 -14.01 -11.23 6.44
CA PRO A 246 -15.33 -10.63 6.18
C PRO A 246 -15.42 -10.03 4.77
N THR A 247 -16.59 -10.07 4.12
CA THR A 247 -16.78 -9.55 2.75
C THR A 247 -16.26 -8.11 2.52
N PRO A 248 -16.45 -7.15 3.45
CA PRO A 248 -15.87 -5.81 3.27
C PRO A 248 -14.33 -5.80 3.23
N VAL A 249 -13.66 -6.76 3.87
CA VAL A 249 -12.19 -6.92 3.80
C VAL A 249 -11.77 -7.34 2.41
N SER A 250 -12.43 -8.33 1.83
CA SER A 250 -12.16 -8.76 0.46
C SER A 250 -12.33 -7.61 -0.53
N ALA A 251 -13.39 -6.80 -0.36
CA ALA A 251 -13.56 -5.59 -1.16
C ALA A 251 -12.38 -4.61 -0.99
N LEU A 252 -11.95 -4.36 0.25
CA LEU A 252 -10.87 -3.40 0.53
C LEU A 252 -9.52 -3.87 -0.03
N ILE A 253 -9.13 -5.11 0.25
CA ILE A 253 -7.84 -5.70 -0.13
C ILE A 253 -7.74 -5.87 -1.64
N HIS A 254 -8.79 -6.39 -2.30
CA HIS A 254 -8.72 -6.80 -3.70
C HIS A 254 -9.11 -5.70 -4.68
N ALA A 255 -10.01 -4.77 -4.32
CA ALA A 255 -10.46 -3.74 -5.26
C ALA A 255 -9.60 -2.47 -5.20
N ALA A 256 -9.20 -2.03 -4.00
CA ALA A 256 -8.69 -0.68 -3.83
C ALA A 256 -7.21 -0.59 -3.41
N THR A 257 -6.65 -1.61 -2.76
CA THR A 257 -5.44 -1.39 -1.95
C THR A 257 -4.28 -2.38 -2.14
N MET A 258 -4.35 -3.60 -1.60
CA MET A 258 -3.17 -4.45 -1.46
C MET A 258 -2.62 -4.89 -2.80
N VAL A 259 -3.50 -5.34 -3.70
CA VAL A 259 -3.08 -5.80 -5.03
C VAL A 259 -2.66 -4.65 -5.94
N THR A 260 -3.15 -3.43 -5.68
CA THR A 260 -2.80 -2.24 -6.43
C THR A 260 -1.47 -1.64 -5.97
N ALA A 261 -1.04 -1.90 -4.72
CA ALA A 261 0.25 -1.45 -4.19
C ALA A 261 1.45 -1.93 -5.02
N GLY A 262 1.47 -3.20 -5.44
CA GLY A 262 2.54 -3.73 -6.27
C GLY A 262 2.61 -3.11 -7.67
N VAL A 263 1.44 -2.93 -8.30
CA VAL A 263 1.35 -2.22 -9.59
C VAL A 263 1.77 -0.75 -9.44
N TYR A 264 1.38 -0.10 -8.35
CA TYR A 264 1.78 1.26 -8.04
C TYR A 264 3.30 1.40 -7.87
N LEU A 265 3.96 0.48 -7.16
CA LEU A 265 5.42 0.45 -7.03
C LEU A 265 6.10 0.36 -8.41
N VAL A 266 5.62 -0.53 -9.29
CA VAL A 266 6.15 -0.67 -10.66
C VAL A 266 5.97 0.63 -11.45
N ALA A 267 4.78 1.23 -11.39
CA ALA A 267 4.49 2.49 -12.07
C ALA A 267 5.32 3.66 -11.52
N ARG A 268 5.47 3.76 -10.20
CA ARG A 268 6.25 4.78 -9.51
C ARG A 268 7.75 4.66 -9.82
N SER A 269 8.23 3.44 -10.05
CA SER A 269 9.62 3.13 -10.40
C SER A 269 9.86 2.99 -11.91
N ASN A 270 8.97 3.55 -12.74
CA ASN A 270 9.02 3.36 -14.20
C ASN A 270 10.39 3.71 -14.82
N ALA A 271 11.04 4.78 -14.36
CA ALA A 271 12.33 5.21 -14.88
C ALA A 271 13.40 4.12 -14.73
N LEU A 272 13.38 3.38 -13.63
CA LEU A 272 14.30 2.29 -13.36
C LEU A 272 13.93 1.02 -14.16
N PHE A 273 12.64 0.71 -14.30
CA PHE A 273 12.19 -0.43 -15.11
C PHE A 273 12.50 -0.22 -16.60
N LEU A 274 12.43 1.00 -17.12
CA LEU A 274 12.84 1.32 -18.49
C LEU A 274 14.34 1.09 -18.74
N MET A 275 15.16 1.17 -17.69
CA MET A 275 16.58 0.82 -17.75
C MET A 275 16.85 -0.68 -17.66
N ALA A 276 15.84 -1.51 -17.37
CA ALA A 276 15.94 -2.97 -17.30
C ALA A 276 14.93 -3.64 -18.26
N PRO A 277 15.16 -3.58 -19.59
CA PRO A 277 14.17 -4.00 -20.59
C PRO A 277 13.68 -5.44 -20.42
N ASP A 278 14.59 -6.37 -20.12
CA ASP A 278 14.24 -7.78 -19.91
C ASP A 278 13.30 -7.98 -18.71
N ILE A 279 13.50 -7.18 -17.65
CA ILE A 279 12.65 -7.24 -16.45
C ILE A 279 11.30 -6.58 -16.72
N LEU A 280 11.28 -5.48 -17.49
CA LEU A 280 10.03 -4.86 -17.92
C LEU A 280 9.21 -5.79 -18.82
N GLU A 281 9.85 -6.54 -19.71
CA GLU A 281 9.20 -7.60 -20.49
C GLU A 281 8.65 -8.70 -19.56
N LEU A 282 9.42 -9.11 -18.56
CA LEU A 282 9.00 -10.08 -17.56
C LEU A 282 7.77 -9.63 -16.77
N VAL A 283 7.63 -8.34 -16.44
CA VAL A 283 6.39 -7.78 -15.84
C VAL A 283 5.19 -8.11 -16.72
N GLY A 284 5.29 -7.88 -18.02
CA GLY A 284 4.24 -8.18 -19.00
C GLY A 284 3.93 -9.67 -19.10
N ILE A 285 4.96 -10.51 -19.17
CA ILE A 285 4.83 -11.98 -19.24
C ILE A 285 4.14 -12.52 -17.99
N VAL A 286 4.60 -12.13 -16.79
CA VAL A 286 4.02 -12.58 -15.52
C VAL A 286 2.56 -12.13 -15.40
N GLY A 287 2.25 -10.90 -15.79
CA GLY A 287 0.87 -10.39 -15.81
C GLY A 287 -0.02 -11.17 -16.77
N ALA A 288 0.43 -11.41 -18.00
CA ALA A 288 -0.32 -12.16 -19.00
C ALA A 288 -0.56 -13.62 -18.57
N VAL A 289 0.46 -14.31 -18.08
CA VAL A 289 0.35 -15.69 -17.61
C VAL A 289 -0.57 -15.76 -16.40
N THR A 290 -0.44 -14.83 -15.45
CA THR A 290 -1.31 -14.78 -14.26
C THR A 290 -2.76 -14.58 -14.67
N LEU A 291 -3.05 -13.65 -15.59
CA LEU A 291 -4.39 -13.41 -16.12
C LEU A 291 -5.00 -14.69 -16.72
N VAL A 292 -4.27 -15.36 -17.61
CA VAL A 292 -4.76 -16.58 -18.28
C VAL A 292 -5.02 -17.70 -17.27
N LEU A 293 -4.09 -17.93 -16.34
CA LEU A 293 -4.26 -18.98 -15.32
C LEU A 293 -5.38 -18.67 -14.33
N ALA A 294 -5.57 -17.40 -13.97
CA ALA A 294 -6.66 -16.98 -13.10
C ALA A 294 -8.02 -17.24 -13.76
N VAL A 295 -8.17 -16.93 -15.04
CA VAL A 295 -9.41 -17.18 -15.81
C VAL A 295 -9.68 -18.68 -15.95
N LEU A 296 -8.66 -19.49 -16.21
CA LEU A 296 -8.82 -20.95 -16.39
C LEU A 296 -9.14 -21.73 -15.10
N ARG A 297 -8.98 -21.10 -13.93
CA ARG A 297 -9.28 -21.69 -12.61
C ARG A 297 -10.63 -21.25 -12.04
N LEU A 298 -11.35 -20.36 -12.72
CA LEU A 298 -12.76 -20.03 -12.44
C LEU A 298 -13.68 -21.10 -13.03
#